data_AF-A0A7C9A6M7-F1
#
_entry.id   AF-A0A7C9A6M7-F1
#
_cell.length_a   1.000
_cell.length_b   1.000
_cell.length_c   1.000
_cell.angle_alpha   90.00
_cell.angle_beta   90.00
_cell.angle_gamma   90.00
#
_symmetry.space_group_name_H-M   'P 1'
#
loop_
_entity.id
_entity.type
_entity.pdbx_description
1 polymer ?
#
loop_
_entity_poly.entity_id
_entity_poly.type
_entity_poly.pdbx_seq_one_letter_code
_entity_poly.pdbx_strand_id
1 'polypeptide(L)'
;TQNIMLRVLNLSKIEDVTIDAISDQEFSEDECRRLRQSIKLGLVERMTVGEIQEKAMALQAVRVDDWLETEILKLSHLRDRASEMGHRKELRDIVAKIELFKTPEERQRRIHEIPEVHADPRMDPSYGSDDDSGESEAKKQDGSIAPRYSIPK
;
A
#
# COMPACT_ATOMS: atom_id res chain seq x y z
N THR A 1 -26.72 7.25 0.68
CA THR A 1 -25.35 6.84 0.34
C THR A 1 -25.06 7.27 -1.08
N GLN A 2 -24.06 8.13 -1.27
CA GLN A 2 -23.65 8.53 -2.62
C GLN A 2 -22.87 7.36 -3.25
N ASN A 3 -23.14 7.05 -4.51
CA ASN A 3 -22.42 6.03 -5.25
C ASN A 3 -21.10 6.66 -5.76
N ILE A 4 -20.07 6.64 -4.91
CA ILE A 4 -18.75 7.20 -5.22
C ILE A 4 -17.96 6.13 -5.99
N MET A 5 -17.46 6.51 -7.15
CA MET A 5 -16.61 5.67 -8.01
C MET A 5 -15.17 6.19 -7.99
N LEU A 6 -14.22 5.27 -7.94
CA LEU A 6 -12.79 5.51 -8.03
C LEU A 6 -12.33 5.24 -9.45
N ARG A 7 -11.61 6.19 -10.04
CA ARG A 7 -10.99 6.02 -11.35
C ARG A 7 -9.55 5.55 -11.17
N VAL A 8 -9.31 4.27 -11.42
CA VAL A 8 -8.05 3.58 -11.14
C VAL A 8 -7.30 3.32 -12.45
N LEU A 9 -6.00 3.63 -12.48
CA LEU A 9 -5.12 3.23 -13.57
C LEU A 9 -4.59 1.82 -13.29
N ASN A 10 -5.12 0.84 -14.00
CA ASN A 10 -4.68 -0.56 -13.96
C ASN A 10 -3.75 -0.83 -15.15
N LEU A 11 -2.44 -0.74 -14.92
CA LEU A 11 -1.41 -0.76 -15.95
C LEU A 11 -1.64 0.35 -16.99
N SER A 12 -2.12 0.01 -18.19
CA SER A 12 -2.42 0.94 -19.27
C SER A 12 -3.90 1.27 -19.44
N LYS A 13 -4.78 0.67 -18.62
CA LYS A 13 -6.23 0.84 -18.73
C LYS A 13 -6.77 1.59 -17.52
N ILE A 14 -7.59 2.61 -17.79
CA ILE A 14 -8.34 3.30 -16.74
C ILE A 14 -9.66 2.56 -16.53
N GLU A 15 -9.96 2.21 -15.28
CA GLU A 15 -11.16 1.50 -14.87
C GLU A 15 -11.89 2.27 -13.77
N ASP A 16 -13.22 2.28 -13.83
CA ASP A 16 -14.07 2.85 -12.78
C ASP A 16 -14.48 1.73 -11.82
N VAL A 17 -14.10 1.85 -10.56
CA VAL A 17 -14.26 0.83 -9.51
C VAL A 17 -15.05 1.43 -8.34
N THR A 18 -15.98 0.69 -7.75
CA THR A 18 -16.70 1.12 -6.55
C THR A 18 -15.78 1.06 -5.32
N ILE A 19 -15.98 1.95 -4.34
CA ILE A 19 -15.20 1.90 -3.07
C ILE A 19 -15.31 0.53 -2.40
N ASP A 20 -16.50 -0.09 -2.42
CA ASP A 20 -16.74 -1.40 -1.81
C ASP A 20 -15.94 -2.57 -2.44
N ALA A 21 -15.34 -2.36 -3.61
CA ALA A 21 -14.49 -3.34 -4.26
C ALA A 21 -13.02 -3.25 -3.83
N ILE A 22 -12.64 -2.22 -3.07
CA ILE A 22 -11.28 -2.03 -2.57
C ILE A 22 -11.09 -2.81 -1.26
N SER A 23 -9.99 -3.55 -1.17
CA SER A 23 -9.60 -4.28 0.03
C SER A 23 -8.97 -3.33 1.06
N ASP A 24 -9.23 -3.57 2.34
CA ASP A 24 -8.60 -2.94 3.49
C ASP A 24 -7.37 -3.72 4.00
N GLN A 25 -7.01 -4.82 3.33
CA GLN A 25 -5.87 -5.66 3.70
C GLN A 25 -4.55 -5.07 3.22
N GLU A 26 -3.48 -5.39 3.95
CA GLU A 26 -2.11 -5.14 3.52
C GLU A 26 -1.77 -5.91 2.24
N PHE A 27 -0.88 -5.34 1.42
CA PHE A 27 -0.43 -5.99 0.19
C PHE A 27 0.35 -7.28 0.49
N SER A 28 -0.02 -8.35 -0.20
CA SER A 28 0.69 -9.62 -0.18
C SER A 28 1.98 -9.57 -1.01
N GLU A 29 2.94 -10.45 -0.70
CA GLU A 29 4.20 -10.57 -1.47
C GLU A 29 3.95 -10.87 -2.96
N ASP A 30 2.89 -11.62 -3.28
CA ASP A 30 2.51 -11.93 -4.66
C ASP A 30 2.00 -10.69 -5.41
N GLU A 31 1.26 -9.80 -4.75
CA GLU A 31 0.82 -8.51 -5.32
C GLU A 31 2.00 -7.58 -5.55
N CYS A 32 2.89 -7.46 -4.56
CA CYS A 32 4.13 -6.70 -4.67
C CYS A 32 5.01 -7.24 -5.81
N ARG A 33 5.11 -8.57 -5.97
CA ARG A 33 5.82 -9.21 -7.11
C ARG A 33 5.23 -8.82 -8.45
N ARG A 34 3.90 -8.89 -8.61
CA ARG A 34 3.21 -8.50 -9.85
C ARG A 34 3.41 -7.02 -10.17
N LEU A 35 3.33 -6.14 -9.17
CA LEU A 35 3.58 -4.71 -9.34
C LEU A 35 5.04 -4.46 -9.78
N ARG A 36 6.00 -5.10 -9.12
CA ARG A 36 7.42 -5.01 -9.48
C ARG A 36 7.69 -5.45 -10.92
N GLN A 37 7.10 -6.56 -11.37
CA GLN A 37 7.20 -7.01 -12.76
C GLN A 37 6.60 -5.99 -13.75
N SER A 38 5.48 -5.38 -13.40
CA SER A 38 4.83 -4.35 -14.22
C SER A 38 5.72 -3.11 -14.37
N ILE A 39 6.43 -2.72 -13.31
CA ILE A 39 7.44 -1.66 -13.34
C ILE A 39 8.65 -2.07 -14.19
N LYS A 40 9.16 -3.31 -14.03
CA LYS A 40 10.28 -3.86 -14.83
C LYS A 40 9.99 -3.82 -16.34
N LEU A 41 8.74 -4.07 -16.72
CA LEU A 41 8.27 -4.03 -18.11
C LEU A 41 7.90 -2.62 -18.60
N GLY A 42 7.97 -1.59 -17.74
CA GLY A 42 7.64 -0.21 -18.09
C GLY A 42 6.14 0.07 -18.25
N LEU A 43 5.27 -0.81 -17.74
CA LEU A 43 3.80 -0.62 -17.77
C LEU A 43 3.32 0.35 -16.68
N VAL A 44 4.08 0.48 -15.61
CA VAL A 44 3.79 1.34 -14.46
C VAL A 44 5.06 2.10 -14.09
N GLU A 45 4.92 3.40 -13.82
CA GLU A 45 6.02 4.23 -13.37
C GLU A 45 6.40 3.90 -11.91
N ARG A 46 7.70 3.83 -11.63
CA ARG A 46 8.19 3.58 -10.28
C ARG A 46 8.05 4.86 -9.46
N MET A 47 7.24 4.80 -8.40
CA MET A 47 7.20 5.87 -7.41
C MET A 47 8.49 5.92 -6.57
N THR A 48 8.96 7.13 -6.31
CA THR A 48 10.07 7.43 -5.40
C THR A 48 9.60 7.50 -3.95
N VAL A 49 10.53 7.35 -3.01
CA VAL A 49 10.26 7.52 -1.57
C VAL A 49 9.69 8.92 -1.28
N GLY A 50 10.21 9.96 -1.95
CA GLY A 50 9.73 11.33 -1.78
C GLY A 50 8.28 11.52 -2.20
N GLU A 51 7.87 10.94 -3.33
CA GLU A 51 6.47 11.00 -3.79
C GLU A 51 5.52 10.25 -2.84
N ILE A 52 5.93 9.07 -2.35
CA ILE A 52 5.15 8.32 -1.36
C ILE A 52 5.01 9.13 -0.07
N GLN A 53 6.10 9.76 0.39
CA GLN A 53 6.07 10.60 1.58
C GLN A 53 5.19 11.83 1.40
N GLU A 54 5.19 12.46 0.23
CA GLU A 54 4.29 13.58 -0.08
C GLU A 54 2.81 13.15 -0.01
N LYS A 55 2.47 11.97 -0.56
CA LYS A 55 1.11 11.41 -0.43
C LYS A 55 0.76 11.07 1.02
N ALA A 56 1.71 10.52 1.78
CA ALA A 56 1.52 10.24 3.21
C ALA A 56 1.27 11.53 4.01
N MET A 57 2.01 12.61 3.72
CA MET A 57 1.78 13.93 4.30
C MET A 57 0.40 14.49 3.96
N ALA A 58 -0.06 14.33 2.72
CA ALA A 58 -1.38 14.78 2.29
C ALA A 58 -2.52 14.04 3.03
N LEU A 59 -2.30 12.77 3.42
CA LEU A 59 -3.26 11.95 4.16
C LEU A 59 -3.08 12.01 5.69
N GLN A 60 -2.03 12.67 6.18
CA GLN A 60 -1.62 12.66 7.58
C GLN A 60 -2.72 13.15 8.53
N ALA A 61 -3.46 14.19 8.15
CA ALA A 61 -4.54 14.73 8.98
C ALA A 61 -5.64 13.68 9.23
N VAL A 62 -6.10 13.02 8.17
CA VAL A 62 -7.15 11.99 8.26
C VAL A 62 -6.64 10.78 9.06
N ARG A 63 -5.40 10.36 8.84
CA ARG A 63 -4.76 9.27 9.60
C ARG A 63 -4.68 9.57 11.10
N VAL A 64 -4.27 10.80 11.46
CA VAL A 64 -4.17 11.22 12.87
C VAL A 64 -5.55 11.30 13.52
N ASP A 65 -6.56 11.78 12.81
CA ASP A 65 -7.93 11.87 13.31
C ASP A 65 -8.51 10.47 13.60
N ASP A 66 -8.43 9.55 12.64
CA ASP A 66 -8.91 8.17 12.79
C ASP A 66 -8.20 7.42 13.94
N TRP A 67 -6.88 7.60 14.05
CA TRP A 67 -6.10 7.02 15.16
C TRP A 67 -6.50 7.60 16.52
N LEU A 68 -6.68 8.93 16.61
CA LEU A 68 -7.10 9.59 17.86
C LEU A 68 -8.48 9.11 18.30
N GLU A 69 -9.43 9.03 17.37
CA GLU A 69 -10.78 8.54 17.66
C GLU A 69 -10.74 7.09 18.19
N THR A 70 -10.02 6.21 17.50
CA THR A 70 -9.87 4.80 17.88
C THR A 70 -9.19 4.65 19.25
N GLU A 71 -8.11 5.39 19.49
CA GLU A 71 -7.36 5.30 20.75
C GLU A 71 -8.15 5.93 21.92
N ILE A 72 -8.89 7.02 21.70
CA ILE A 72 -9.80 7.59 22.71
C ILE A 72 -10.91 6.61 23.06
N LEU A 73 -11.50 5.92 22.07
CA LEU A 73 -12.53 4.91 22.30
C LEU A 73 -11.99 3.76 23.16
N LYS A 74 -10.81 3.22 22.79
CA LYS A 74 -10.12 2.18 23.55
C LYS A 74 -9.83 2.62 24.99
N LEU A 75 -9.32 3.84 25.19
CA LEU A 75 -9.08 4.39 26.53
C LEU A 75 -10.37 4.58 27.32
N SER A 76 -11.46 4.97 26.67
CA SER A 76 -12.77 5.12 27.32
C SER A 76 -13.27 3.78 27.87
N HIS A 77 -13.13 2.70 27.11
CA HIS A 77 -13.47 1.35 27.60
C HIS A 77 -12.57 0.90 28.77
N LEU A 78 -11.28 1.22 28.74
CA LEU A 78 -10.37 0.94 29.85
C LEU A 78 -10.70 1.76 31.10
N ARG A 79 -11.09 3.02 30.92
CA ARG A 79 -11.55 3.92 32.00
C ARG A 79 -12.75 3.32 32.73
N ASP A 80 -13.74 2.86 31.96
CA ASP A 80 -14.99 2.32 32.52
C ASP A 80 -14.69 1.05 33.34
N ARG A 81 -13.86 0.15 32.80
CA ARG A 81 -13.39 -1.04 33.52
C ARG A 81 -12.58 -0.70 34.78
N ALA A 82 -11.67 0.26 34.70
CA ALA A 82 -10.87 0.68 35.86
C ALA A 82 -11.75 1.31 36.96
N SER A 83 -12.81 2.03 36.56
CA SER A 83 -13.80 2.58 37.48
C SER A 83 -14.57 1.48 38.21
N GLU A 84 -15.03 0.44 37.48
CA GLU A 84 -15.74 -0.72 38.06
C GLU A 84 -14.87 -1.50 39.05
N MET A 85 -13.57 -1.64 38.78
CA MET A 85 -12.62 -2.34 39.67
C MET A 85 -12.08 -1.48 40.81
N GLY A 86 -12.43 -0.18 40.87
CA GLY A 86 -11.95 0.74 41.90
C GLY A 86 -10.46 1.09 41.78
N HIS A 87 -9.85 0.91 40.61
CA HIS A 87 -8.44 1.19 40.35
C HIS A 87 -8.19 2.70 40.20
N ARG A 88 -8.19 3.43 41.33
CA ARG A 88 -8.17 4.91 41.33
C ARG A 88 -6.95 5.54 40.67
N LYS A 89 -5.79 4.87 40.67
CA LYS A 89 -4.58 5.40 40.01
C LYS A 89 -4.71 5.29 38.50
N GLU A 90 -4.99 4.09 37.99
CA GLU A 90 -5.20 3.83 36.56
C GLU A 90 -6.30 4.70 35.98
N LEU A 91 -7.42 4.88 36.70
CA LEU A 91 -8.50 5.75 36.28
C LEU A 91 -8.02 7.19 36.03
N ARG A 92 -7.20 7.75 36.93
CA ARG A 92 -6.66 9.12 36.77
C ARG A 92 -5.74 9.21 35.57
N ASP A 93 -4.85 8.23 35.40
CA ASP A 93 -3.88 8.21 34.30
C ASP A 93 -4.59 8.10 32.94
N ILE A 94 -5.64 7.27 32.84
CA ILE A 94 -6.44 7.11 31.62
C ILE A 94 -7.22 8.39 31.30
N VAL A 95 -7.88 9.01 32.29
CA VAL A 95 -8.64 10.26 32.08
C VAL A 95 -7.71 11.37 31.59
N ALA A 96 -6.55 11.55 32.22
CA ALA A 96 -5.57 12.54 31.79
C ALA A 96 -5.09 12.32 30.35
N LYS A 97 -4.87 11.05 29.95
CA LYS A 97 -4.48 10.70 28.58
C LYS A 97 -5.59 11.00 27.56
N ILE A 98 -6.86 10.72 27.90
CA ILE A 98 -8.01 11.07 27.05
C ILE A 98 -8.11 12.58 26.88
N GLU A 99 -7.98 13.35 27.97
CA GLU A 99 -8.03 14.82 27.91
C GLU A 99 -6.91 15.37 27.03
N LEU A 100 -5.68 14.85 27.18
CA LEU A 100 -4.56 15.21 26.33
C LEU A 100 -4.86 14.97 24.84
N PHE A 101 -5.41 13.81 24.49
CA PHE A 101 -5.71 13.45 23.10
C PHE A 101 -6.85 14.26 22.48
N LYS A 102 -7.72 14.85 23.31
CA LYS A 102 -8.76 15.79 22.85
C LYS A 102 -8.23 17.21 22.62
N THR A 103 -7.03 17.54 23.08
CA THR A 103 -6.47 18.87 22.89
C THR A 103 -6.11 19.12 21.43
N PRO A 104 -6.41 20.31 20.88
CA PRO A 104 -6.00 20.65 19.53
C PRO A 104 -4.47 20.72 19.39
N GLU A 105 -3.74 21.07 20.45
CA GLU A 105 -2.27 21.14 20.45
C GLU A 105 -1.65 19.75 20.20
N GLU A 106 -2.16 18.72 20.88
CA GLU A 106 -1.70 17.35 20.74
C GLU A 106 -2.00 16.81 19.33
N ARG A 107 -3.20 17.11 18.81
CA ARG A 107 -3.58 16.79 17.43
C ARG A 107 -2.64 17.47 16.43
N GLN A 108 -2.41 18.77 16.58
CA GLN A 108 -1.52 19.53 15.70
C GLN A 108 -0.10 18.98 15.76
N ARG A 109 0.43 18.65 16.95
CA ARG A 109 1.77 18.05 17.06
C ARG A 109 1.90 16.78 16.22
N ARG A 110 0.90 15.89 16.25
CA ARG A 110 0.90 14.65 15.43
C ARG A 110 0.72 14.91 13.94
N ILE A 111 -0.06 15.91 13.55
CA ILE A 111 -0.21 16.27 12.13
C ILE A 111 1.11 16.78 11.55
N HIS A 112 1.90 17.52 12.33
CA HIS A 112 3.20 18.02 11.90
C HIS A 112 4.33 16.97 12.00
N GLU A 113 4.06 15.81 12.59
CA GLU A 113 5.00 14.69 12.63
C GLU A 113 5.12 14.10 11.23
N ILE A 114 6.35 14.05 10.71
CA ILE A 114 6.63 13.58 9.36
C ILE A 114 6.52 12.04 9.32
N PRO A 115 5.67 11.45 8.47
CA PRO A 115 5.63 10.02 8.25
C PRO A 115 6.98 9.48 7.81
N GLU A 116 7.43 8.44 8.50
CA GLU A 116 8.63 7.71 8.14
C GLU A 116 8.32 6.79 6.95
N VAL A 117 9.06 6.95 5.85
CA VAL A 117 8.91 6.15 4.64
C VAL A 117 10.26 5.54 4.31
N HIS A 118 10.28 4.22 4.17
CA HIS A 118 11.49 3.45 3.86
C HIS A 118 11.42 2.92 2.43
N ALA A 119 12.57 2.92 1.74
CA ALA A 119 12.70 2.16 0.52
C ALA A 119 12.75 0.66 0.84
N ASP A 120 11.88 -0.13 0.22
CA ASP A 120 11.97 -1.58 0.27
C ASP A 120 12.89 -2.08 -0.87
N PRO A 121 14.05 -2.70 -0.56
CA PRO A 121 14.93 -3.28 -1.58
C PRO A 121 14.27 -4.37 -2.43
N ARG A 122 13.24 -5.05 -1.92
CA ARG A 122 12.50 -6.11 -2.63
C ARG A 122 11.59 -5.57 -3.72
N MET A 123 11.31 -4.27 -3.71
CA MET A 123 10.54 -3.59 -4.75
C MET A 123 11.40 -3.08 -5.91
N ASP A 124 12.71 -3.31 -5.87
CA ASP A 124 13.57 -2.99 -7.01
C ASP A 124 13.29 -3.91 -8.20
N PRO A 125 13.10 -3.40 -9.44
CA PRO A 125 12.89 -4.23 -10.63
C PRO A 125 13.96 -5.29 -10.91
N SER A 126 15.19 -5.11 -10.40
CA SER A 126 16.25 -6.12 -10.51
C SER A 126 16.24 -7.15 -9.38
N TYR A 127 15.31 -7.05 -8.42
CA TYR A 127 15.18 -8.02 -7.34
C TYR A 127 14.80 -9.40 -7.90
N GLY A 128 15.76 -10.32 -7.87
CA GLY A 128 15.54 -11.71 -8.23
C GLY A 128 14.70 -12.39 -7.18
N SER A 129 13.46 -12.74 -7.51
CA SER A 129 12.74 -13.79 -6.78
C SER A 129 13.14 -15.13 -7.37
N ASP A 130 13.30 -16.16 -6.53
CA ASP A 130 13.75 -17.50 -6.94
C ASP A 130 12.91 -18.14 -8.08
N ASP A 131 11.70 -17.62 -8.34
CA ASP A 131 10.79 -18.03 -9.43
C ASP A 131 10.99 -17.31 -10.78
N ASP A 132 11.92 -16.35 -10.95
CA ASP A 132 12.20 -15.68 -12.25
C ASP A 132 12.97 -16.60 -13.24
N SER A 133 13.10 -17.89 -12.92
CA SER A 133 13.84 -18.91 -13.65
C SER A 133 12.99 -19.69 -14.67
N GLY A 134 11.79 -19.22 -14.99
CA GLY A 134 10.92 -19.78 -16.02
C GLY A 134 10.70 -18.78 -17.17
N GLU A 135 11.14 -19.14 -18.37
CA GLU A 135 10.84 -18.51 -19.67
C GLU A 135 11.69 -17.29 -20.07
N SER A 136 12.88 -17.58 -20.62
CA SER A 136 13.37 -16.81 -21.78
C SER A 136 14.44 -17.54 -22.58
N GLU A 137 14.08 -18.63 -23.28
CA GLU A 137 14.75 -19.01 -24.54
C GLU A 137 13.77 -19.67 -25.52
N ALA A 138 12.95 -18.85 -26.18
CA ALA A 138 12.37 -19.21 -27.48
C ALA A 138 13.08 -18.41 -28.58
N LYS A 139 14.24 -18.88 -29.04
CA LYS A 139 14.85 -18.42 -30.29
C LYS A 139 15.28 -19.59 -31.19
N LYS A 140 14.38 -19.87 -32.14
CA LYS A 140 14.60 -20.10 -33.58
C LYS A 140 15.62 -21.15 -34.02
N GLN A 141 15.13 -22.18 -34.73
CA GLN A 141 15.65 -22.53 -36.06
C GLN A 141 14.49 -22.94 -36.98
N ASP A 142 14.10 -22.02 -37.85
CA ASP A 142 13.24 -22.25 -39.01
C ASP A 142 14.12 -22.76 -40.16
N GLY A 143 14.10 -24.06 -40.40
CA GLY A 143 14.82 -24.72 -41.47
C GLY A 143 13.98 -24.76 -42.74
N SER A 144 14.07 -23.70 -43.55
CA SER A 144 13.48 -23.61 -44.88
C SER A 144 13.95 -24.75 -45.80
N ILE A 145 13.05 -25.67 -46.17
CA ILE A 145 13.25 -26.65 -47.24
C ILE A 145 13.10 -25.93 -48.58
N ALA A 146 14.22 -25.71 -49.29
CA ALA A 146 14.20 -25.29 -50.68
C ALA A 146 14.06 -26.50 -51.63
N PRO A 147 13.15 -26.51 -52.61
CA PRO A 147 13.07 -27.58 -53.59
C PRO A 147 14.04 -27.30 -54.75
N ARG A 148 14.91 -28.25 -55.08
CA ARG A 148 15.71 -28.20 -56.31
C ARG A 148 15.11 -29.15 -57.35
N TYR A 149 14.35 -28.59 -58.28
CA TYR A 149 14.05 -29.23 -59.56
C TYR A 149 15.25 -29.05 -60.49
N SER A 150 15.77 -30.14 -61.06
CA SER A 150 16.68 -30.09 -62.22
C SER A 150 16.56 -31.36 -63.08
N ILE A 151 15.92 -31.26 -64.25
CA ILE A 151 16.04 -32.10 -65.47
C ILE A 151 15.53 -31.20 -66.64
N PRO A 152 15.90 -31.28 -67.95
CA PRO A 152 16.81 -32.18 -68.70
C PRO A 152 17.81 -31.48 -69.68
N LYS A 153 18.82 -32.21 -70.18
CA LYS A 153 18.85 -32.82 -71.53
C LYS A 153 20.09 -33.70 -71.69
#